data_AF-A0A7X6SRC3-F1
#
_entry.id   AF-A0A7X6SRC3-F1
#
_cell.length_a   1.000
_cell.length_b   1.000
_cell.length_c   1.000
_cell.angle_alpha   90.00
_cell.angle_beta   90.00
_cell.angle_gamma   90.00
#
_symmetry.space_group_name_H-M   'P 1'
#
loop_
_entity.id
_entity.type
_entity.pdbx_description
1 polymer ?
#
loop_
_entity_poly.entity_id
_entity_poly.type
_entity_poly.pdbx_seq_one_letter_code
_entity_poly.pdbx_strand_id
1 'polypeptide(L)'
;TIWGYGTQNARTSFIHSATGNRIAPVICYESVFGDFVAGFVREGAEVLAIITNDGWWKNTKGYYQHLEYSSLRAIETRRPVLRCANTGISCITDIRGKRLQETEWWTKSSLKGTIAPETKITFYVRAGDYIFNAASVISIIILICIFSHELKRRIHKTLYRRKWPDS
;
A
#
# COMPACT_ATOMS: atom_id res chain seq x y z
N THR A 1 13.55 5.94 2.73
CA THR A 1 12.16 6.10 2.23
C THR A 1 12.09 5.62 0.79
N ILE A 2 10.92 5.22 0.28
CA ILE A 2 10.81 4.66 -1.10
C ILE A 2 10.94 5.75 -2.17
N TRP A 3 10.55 6.99 -1.88
CA TRP A 3 10.58 8.11 -2.83
C TRP A 3 11.06 9.42 -2.17
N GLY A 4 12.32 9.44 -1.71
CA GLY A 4 12.97 10.66 -1.21
C GLY A 4 14.50 10.53 -1.17
N TYR A 5 15.20 11.65 -0.99
CA TYR A 5 16.67 11.71 -0.87
C TYR A 5 17.20 11.10 0.45
N GLY A 6 16.31 10.80 1.41
CA GLY A 6 16.65 10.10 2.64
C GLY A 6 16.61 8.59 2.46
N THR A 7 17.76 7.95 2.24
CA THR A 7 17.86 6.50 2.26
C THR A 7 17.95 6.02 3.71
N GLN A 8 17.20 4.97 4.03
CA GLN A 8 17.26 4.33 5.34
C GLN A 8 17.51 2.84 5.09
N ASN A 9 18.62 2.32 5.63
CA ASN A 9 19.04 0.94 5.39
C ASN A 9 18.08 -0.08 6.02
N ALA A 10 17.37 0.31 7.08
CA ALA A 10 16.39 -0.53 7.77
C ALA A 10 15.15 0.29 8.17
N ARG A 11 14.01 -0.39 8.22
CA ARG A 11 12.74 0.18 8.70
C ARG A 11 12.81 0.30 10.22
N THR A 12 13.00 1.51 10.74
CA THR A 12 13.05 1.73 12.20
C THR A 12 11.71 2.21 12.72
N SER A 13 11.07 1.41 13.59
CA SER A 13 9.94 1.85 14.39
C SER A 13 10.41 2.64 15.60
N PHE A 14 9.70 3.70 15.96
CA PHE A 14 9.93 4.42 17.22
C PHE A 14 9.34 3.62 18.39
N ILE A 15 10.06 3.56 19.50
CA ILE A 15 9.54 2.97 20.75
C ILE A 15 9.03 4.11 21.60
N HIS A 16 7.75 4.07 21.97
CA HIS A 16 7.19 5.09 22.84
C HIS A 16 7.70 4.91 24.27
N SER A 17 8.43 5.89 24.81
CA SER A 17 9.17 5.75 26.07
C SER A 17 8.30 5.40 27.29
N ALA A 18 7.02 5.80 27.31
CA ALA A 18 6.13 5.54 28.44
C ALA A 18 5.33 4.23 28.33
N THR A 19 5.03 3.77 27.11
CA THR A 19 4.18 2.57 26.90
C THR A 19 4.95 1.37 26.36
N GLY A 20 6.16 1.58 25.82
CA GLY A 20 6.95 0.53 25.16
C GLY A 20 6.46 0.15 23.76
N ASN A 21 5.31 0.67 23.31
CA ASN A 21 4.72 0.30 22.03
C ASN A 21 5.59 0.77 20.85
N ARG A 22 5.67 -0.07 19.81
CA ARG A 22 6.39 0.25 18.57
C ARG A 22 5.46 0.97 17.58
N ILE A 23 5.87 2.17 17.17
CA ILE A 23 5.13 3.02 16.25
C ILE A 23 5.89 3.10 14.93
N ALA A 24 5.23 2.74 13.83
CA ALA A 24 5.79 2.89 12.48
C ALA A 24 5.61 4.33 11.99
N PRO A 25 6.71 5.07 11.72
CA PRO A 25 6.62 6.36 11.07
C PRO A 25 6.42 6.16 9.56
N VAL A 26 5.28 6.63 9.05
CA VAL A 26 4.95 6.58 7.63
C VAL A 26 4.84 8.02 7.14
N ILE A 27 5.75 8.44 6.29
CA ILE A 27 5.82 9.85 5.88
C ILE A 27 5.06 10.02 4.57
N CYS A 28 3.94 10.75 4.65
CA CYS A 28 3.20 11.22 3.50
C CYS A 28 2.83 10.09 2.53
N TYR A 29 3.40 10.13 1.32
CA TYR A 29 3.13 9.22 0.21
C TYR A 29 3.59 7.79 0.46
N GLU A 30 4.44 7.56 1.47
CA GLU A 30 4.80 6.22 1.89
C GLU A 30 3.57 5.39 2.29
N SER A 31 2.52 6.06 2.75
CA SER A 31 1.26 5.41 3.12
C SER A 31 0.52 4.77 1.94
N VAL A 32 0.84 5.16 0.69
CA VAL A 32 0.26 4.58 -0.53
C VAL A 32 0.86 3.20 -0.85
N PHE A 33 2.10 2.94 -0.41
CA PHE A 33 2.79 1.68 -0.67
C PHE A 33 2.49 0.65 0.44
N GLY A 34 1.56 -0.25 0.16
CA GLY A 34 1.08 -1.25 1.14
C GLY A 34 2.20 -2.16 1.67
N ASP A 35 3.03 -2.73 0.79
CA ASP A 35 4.12 -3.62 1.22
C ASP A 35 5.20 -2.89 2.05
N PHE A 36 5.41 -1.60 1.81
CA PHE A 36 6.32 -0.79 2.63
C PHE A 36 5.84 -0.69 4.06
N VAL A 37 4.56 -0.33 4.24
CA VAL A 37 3.90 -0.21 5.53
C VAL A 37 3.81 -1.58 6.21
N ALA A 38 3.45 -2.63 5.47
CA ALA A 38 3.44 -4.00 5.95
C ALA A 38 4.82 -4.44 6.45
N GLY A 39 5.91 -3.95 5.82
CA GLY A 39 7.27 -4.15 6.27
C GLY A 39 7.51 -3.70 7.70
N PHE A 40 7.03 -2.52 8.11
CA PHE A 40 7.15 -2.09 9.52
C PHE A 40 6.39 -3.00 10.49
N VAL A 41 5.24 -3.52 10.05
CA VAL A 41 4.42 -4.43 10.86
C VAL A 41 5.08 -5.80 10.99
N ARG A 42 5.79 -6.27 9.95
CA ARG A 42 6.64 -7.46 10.04
C ARG A 42 7.78 -7.29 11.04
N GLU A 43 8.33 -6.08 11.16
CA GLU A 43 9.34 -5.71 12.17
C GLU A 43 8.74 -5.45 13.57
N GLY A 44 7.44 -5.69 13.77
CA GLY A 44 6.77 -5.62 15.07
C GLY A 44 6.11 -4.30 15.40
N ALA A 45 5.88 -3.40 14.43
CA ALA A 45 5.10 -2.19 14.68
C ALA A 45 3.66 -2.54 15.12
N GLU A 46 3.18 -1.86 16.16
CA GLU A 46 1.86 -2.05 16.78
C GLU A 46 0.88 -0.92 16.48
N VAL A 47 1.41 0.21 16.02
CA VAL A 47 0.65 1.41 15.63
C VAL A 47 1.29 2.01 14.38
N LEU A 48 0.49 2.57 13.48
CA LEU A 48 0.98 3.34 12.34
C LEU A 48 0.79 4.84 12.60
N ALA A 49 1.82 5.64 12.41
CA ALA A 49 1.77 7.09 12.47
C ALA A 49 2.04 7.68 11.09
N ILE A 50 0.98 8.15 10.42
CA ILE A 50 1.08 8.82 9.12
C ILE A 50 1.26 10.31 9.36
N ILE A 51 2.42 10.84 8.95
CA ILE A 51 2.74 12.27 9.06
C ILE A 51 2.75 12.86 7.66
N THR A 52 1.90 13.85 7.39
CA THR A 52 1.72 14.37 6.03
C THR A 52 1.44 15.87 5.98
N ASN A 53 1.51 16.44 4.78
CA ASN A 53 1.17 17.83 4.53
C ASN A 53 0.38 17.93 3.22
N ASP A 54 -0.93 17.74 3.24
CA ASP A 54 -1.72 17.72 2.01
C ASP A 54 -1.93 19.11 1.36
N GLY A 55 -1.30 20.19 1.86
CA GLY A 55 -1.52 21.57 1.39
C GLY A 55 -1.24 21.82 -0.09
N TRP A 56 -0.41 20.99 -0.76
CA TRP A 56 -0.15 21.12 -2.19
C TRP A 56 -1.37 20.77 -3.06
N TRP A 57 -2.37 20.04 -2.52
CA TRP A 57 -3.57 19.65 -3.27
C TRP A 57 -4.59 20.78 -3.43
N LYS A 58 -4.49 21.87 -2.67
CA LYS A 58 -5.42 23.02 -2.70
C LYS A 58 -6.89 22.57 -2.69
N ASN A 59 -7.67 22.91 -3.73
CA ASN A 59 -9.10 22.59 -3.88
C ASN A 59 -9.38 21.30 -4.67
N THR A 60 -8.37 20.46 -4.91
CA THR A 60 -8.58 19.18 -5.60
C THR A 60 -9.01 18.09 -4.63
N LYS A 61 -9.69 17.05 -5.13
CA LYS A 61 -10.11 15.89 -4.31
C LYS A 61 -8.96 14.95 -3.92
N GLY A 62 -7.71 15.26 -4.28
CA GLY A 62 -6.55 14.39 -4.04
C GLY A 62 -6.28 14.11 -2.56
N TYR A 63 -6.53 15.08 -1.67
CA TYR A 63 -6.34 14.88 -0.24
C TYR A 63 -7.35 13.89 0.37
N TYR A 64 -8.58 13.80 -0.16
CA TYR A 64 -9.55 12.79 0.25
C TYR A 64 -9.09 11.40 -0.16
N GLN A 65 -8.59 11.25 -1.39
CA GLN A 65 -8.01 9.98 -1.83
C GLN A 65 -6.81 9.58 -0.95
N HIS A 66 -5.96 10.54 -0.60
CA HIS A 66 -4.83 10.30 0.29
C HIS A 66 -5.28 9.93 1.73
N LEU A 67 -6.37 10.54 2.22
CA LEU A 67 -6.97 10.21 3.51
C LEU A 67 -7.47 8.76 3.54
N GLU A 68 -8.12 8.28 2.48
CA GLU A 68 -8.66 6.91 2.43
C GLU A 68 -7.56 5.83 2.55
N TYR A 69 -6.31 6.13 2.18
CA TYR A 69 -5.20 5.22 2.45
C TYR A 69 -4.97 4.98 3.96
N SER A 70 -5.31 5.92 4.84
CA SER A 70 -5.25 5.66 6.29
C SER A 70 -6.17 4.50 6.69
N SER A 71 -7.41 4.50 6.21
CA SER A 71 -8.37 3.41 6.41
C SER A 71 -7.90 2.11 5.77
N LEU A 72 -7.40 2.17 4.53
CA LEU A 72 -6.93 0.98 3.82
C LEU A 72 -5.74 0.32 4.54
N ARG A 73 -4.72 1.10 4.92
CA ARG A 73 -3.55 0.60 5.67
C ARG A 73 -3.95 0.00 7.01
N ALA A 74 -4.93 0.58 7.70
CA ALA A 74 -5.45 0.04 8.95
C ALA A 74 -6.08 -1.35 8.76
N ILE A 75 -6.90 -1.53 7.73
CA ILE A 75 -7.58 -2.79 7.40
C ILE A 75 -6.56 -3.88 7.03
N GLU A 76 -5.63 -3.53 6.14
CA GLU A 76 -4.62 -4.44 5.60
C GLU A 76 -3.68 -4.97 6.70
N THR A 77 -3.29 -4.11 7.63
CA THR A 77 -2.29 -4.45 8.65
C THR A 77 -2.88 -4.80 10.01
N ARG A 78 -4.18 -4.53 10.23
CA ARG A 78 -4.84 -4.57 11.56
C ARG A 78 -4.04 -3.77 12.58
N ARG A 79 -3.72 -2.53 12.22
CA ARG A 79 -3.08 -1.56 13.11
C ARG A 79 -3.92 -0.31 13.20
N PRO A 80 -4.08 0.28 14.39
CA PRO A 80 -4.65 1.61 14.48
C PRO A 80 -3.73 2.60 13.75
N VAL A 81 -4.33 3.57 13.09
CA VAL A 81 -3.62 4.60 12.31
C VAL A 81 -3.87 5.97 12.92
N LEU A 82 -2.78 6.64 13.27
CA LEU A 82 -2.77 8.03 13.69
C LEU A 82 -2.29 8.87 12.50
N ARG A 83 -3.19 9.61 11.85
CA ARG A 83 -2.84 10.51 10.76
C ARG A 83 -2.77 11.94 11.27
N CYS A 84 -1.60 12.56 11.15
CA CYS A 84 -1.36 13.96 11.47
C CYS A 84 -1.00 14.71 10.18
N ALA A 85 -1.90 15.59 9.74
CA ALA A 85 -1.73 16.40 8.55
C ALA A 85 -1.52 17.87 8.93
N ASN A 86 -0.44 18.50 8.47
CA ASN A 86 -0.17 19.92 8.73
C ASN A 86 -1.22 20.84 8.08
N THR A 87 -1.46 20.63 6.79
CA THR A 87 -2.56 21.24 6.05
C THR A 87 -3.35 20.09 5.44
N GLY A 88 -4.33 19.60 6.20
CA GLY A 88 -5.23 18.56 5.73
C GLY A 88 -6.06 17.91 6.83
N ILE A 89 -6.69 16.79 6.50
CA ILE A 89 -7.52 16.05 7.46
C ILE A 89 -6.60 15.17 8.32
N SER A 90 -6.56 15.48 9.62
CA SER A 90 -5.98 14.61 10.63
C SER A 90 -7.06 13.67 11.16
N CYS A 91 -6.72 12.42 11.47
CA CYS A 91 -7.71 11.45 11.93
C CYS A 91 -7.10 10.34 12.80
N ILE A 92 -7.96 9.71 13.60
CA ILE A 92 -7.67 8.49 14.34
C ILE A 92 -8.52 7.37 13.73
N THR A 93 -7.88 6.32 13.24
CA THR A 93 -8.54 5.22 12.56
C THR A 93 -8.32 3.91 13.31
N ASP A 94 -9.39 3.15 13.51
CA ASP A 94 -9.33 1.84 14.18
C ASP A 94 -8.77 0.74 13.26
N ILE A 95 -8.54 -0.46 13.81
CA ILE A 95 -8.02 -1.62 13.07
C ILE A 95 -8.96 -2.12 11.96
N ARG A 96 -10.21 -1.64 11.90
CA ARG A 96 -11.21 -2.00 10.88
C ARG A 96 -11.29 -0.95 9.78
N GLY A 97 -10.47 0.10 9.83
CA GLY A 97 -10.49 1.21 8.88
C GLY A 97 -11.55 2.27 9.17
N LYS A 98 -12.25 2.20 10.30
CA LYS A 98 -13.22 3.21 10.70
C LYS A 98 -12.49 4.41 11.30
N ARG A 99 -12.71 5.60 10.74
CA ARG A 99 -12.27 6.87 11.30
C ARG A 99 -13.12 7.18 12.53
N LEU A 100 -12.50 7.12 13.71
CA LEU A 100 -13.16 7.37 15.00
C LEU A 100 -13.33 8.87 15.25
N GLN A 101 -12.34 9.65 14.83
CA GLN A 101 -12.32 11.11 14.89
C GLN A 101 -11.56 11.64 13.67
N GLU A 102 -12.02 12.76 13.12
CA GLU A 102 -11.36 13.46 12.02
C GLU A 102 -11.52 14.98 12.17
N THR A 103 -10.55 15.74 11.68
CA THR A 103 -10.61 17.21 11.62
C THR A 103 -11.19 17.69 10.30
N GLU A 104 -11.65 18.93 10.26
CA GLU A 104 -11.97 19.59 9.00
C GLU A 104 -10.71 19.94 8.20
N TRP A 105 -10.90 20.11 6.89
CA TRP A 105 -9.85 20.55 5.97
C TRP A 105 -9.49 22.02 6.22
N TRP A 106 -8.18 22.31 6.31
CA TRP A 106 -7.64 23.67 6.48
C TRP A 106 -7.99 24.39 7.80
N THR A 107 -8.43 23.65 8.82
CA THR A 107 -8.78 24.23 10.13
C THR A 107 -7.72 23.91 11.17
N LYS A 108 -7.27 24.91 11.94
CA LYS A 108 -6.38 24.70 13.09
C LYS A 108 -7.12 23.89 14.16
N SER A 109 -6.77 22.61 14.29
CA SER A 109 -7.45 21.66 15.15
C SER A 109 -6.45 20.78 15.90
N SER A 110 -6.92 20.11 16.95
CA SER A 110 -6.17 19.06 17.64
C SER A 110 -7.09 17.88 17.92
N LEU A 111 -6.57 16.67 17.82
CA LEU A 111 -7.32 15.45 18.13
C LEU A 111 -6.72 14.76 19.35
N LYS A 112 -7.60 14.27 20.23
CA LYS A 112 -7.24 13.45 21.37
C LYS A 112 -8.19 12.27 21.42
N GLY A 113 -7.63 11.07 21.33
CA GLY A 113 -8.38 9.83 21.41
C GLY A 113 -7.51 8.70 21.93
N THR A 114 -8.16 7.62 22.33
CA THR A 114 -7.50 6.40 22.79
C THR A 114 -7.41 5.41 21.64
N ILE A 115 -6.26 4.77 21.50
CA ILE A 115 -6.04 3.68 20.55
C ILE A 115 -5.69 2.40 21.29
N ALA A 116 -6.06 1.26 20.70
CA ALA A 116 -5.63 -0.06 21.13
C ALA A 116 -4.55 -0.56 20.17
N PRO A 117 -3.27 -0.59 20.58
CA PRO A 117 -2.20 -1.23 19.82
C PRO A 117 -2.51 -2.71 19.59
N GLU A 118 -2.01 -3.26 18.49
CA GLU A 118 -2.27 -4.64 18.10
C GLU A 118 -0.99 -5.30 17.61
N THR A 119 -0.85 -6.60 17.84
CA THR A 119 0.33 -7.39 17.45
C THR A 119 -0.02 -8.46 16.43
N LYS A 120 -1.29 -8.83 16.27
CA LYS A 120 -1.74 -9.85 15.31
C LYS A 120 -1.30 -9.55 13.88
N ILE A 121 -0.67 -10.53 13.22
CA ILE A 121 -0.25 -10.43 11.83
C ILE A 121 -1.38 -10.89 10.90
N THR A 122 -1.68 -10.08 9.88
CA THR A 122 -2.69 -10.42 8.86
C THR A 122 -2.11 -11.29 7.76
N PHE A 123 -3.00 -11.90 6.98
CA PHE A 123 -2.60 -12.62 5.77
C PHE A 123 -1.84 -11.70 4.79
N TYR A 124 -2.31 -10.46 4.61
CA TYR A 124 -1.67 -9.49 3.72
C TYR A 124 -0.23 -9.18 4.17
N VAL A 125 -0.02 -8.89 5.45
CA VAL A 125 1.33 -8.60 5.99
C VAL A 125 2.29 -9.78 5.78
N ARG A 126 1.78 -11.00 5.89
CA ARG A 126 2.57 -12.23 5.69
C ARG A 126 2.86 -12.53 4.21
N ALA A 127 1.86 -12.39 3.33
CA ALA A 127 1.94 -12.80 1.93
C ALA A 127 2.44 -11.69 0.99
N GLY A 128 2.47 -10.43 1.45
CA GLY A 128 2.77 -9.27 0.63
C GLY A 128 1.72 -9.08 -0.48
N ASP A 129 2.13 -8.50 -1.60
CA ASP A 129 1.27 -8.24 -2.76
C ASP A 129 1.01 -9.51 -3.59
N TYR A 130 0.33 -10.49 -2.97
CA TYR A 130 0.01 -11.78 -3.58
C TYR A 130 -0.85 -11.66 -4.86
N ILE A 131 -1.72 -10.65 -4.94
CA ILE A 131 -2.56 -10.38 -6.12
C ILE A 131 -1.68 -10.00 -7.31
N PHE A 132 -0.70 -9.12 -7.09
CA PHE A 132 0.24 -8.70 -8.13
C PHE A 132 1.04 -9.90 -8.63
N ASN A 133 1.64 -10.68 -7.72
CA ASN A 133 2.42 -11.86 -8.09
C ASN A 133 1.59 -12.88 -8.87
N ALA A 134 0.36 -13.16 -8.44
CA ALA A 134 -0.53 -14.08 -9.16
C ALA A 134 -0.91 -13.57 -10.55
N ALA A 135 -1.27 -12.28 -10.65
CA ALA A 135 -1.63 -11.66 -11.93
C ALA A 135 -0.46 -11.64 -12.91
N SER A 136 0.76 -11.35 -12.44
CA SER A 136 1.98 -11.40 -13.25
C SER A 136 2.24 -12.80 -13.80
N VAL A 137 2.11 -13.84 -12.96
CA VAL A 137 2.29 -15.23 -13.39
C VAL A 137 1.24 -15.62 -14.43
N ILE A 138 -0.04 -15.31 -14.19
CA ILE A 138 -1.13 -15.60 -15.13
C ILE A 138 -0.91 -14.88 -16.46
N SER A 139 -0.50 -13.61 -16.44
CA SER A 139 -0.20 -12.83 -17.63
C SER A 139 0.90 -13.47 -18.47
N ILE A 140 2.00 -13.91 -17.84
CA ILE A 140 3.09 -14.61 -18.51
C ILE A 140 2.61 -15.92 -19.15
N ILE A 141 1.79 -16.71 -18.45
CA ILE A 141 1.23 -17.95 -18.98
C ILE A 141 0.36 -17.68 -20.22
N ILE A 142 -0.51 -16.67 -20.16
CA ILE A 142 -1.36 -16.29 -21.30
C ILE A 142 -0.50 -15.89 -22.50
N LEU A 143 0.54 -15.09 -22.29
CA LEU A 143 1.46 -14.68 -23.36
C LEU A 143 2.17 -15.88 -24.00
N ILE A 144 2.63 -16.86 -23.19
CA ILE A 144 3.25 -18.10 -23.69
C ILE A 144 2.24 -18.94 -24.48
N CYS A 145 1.00 -19.05 -24.01
CA CYS A 145 -0.06 -19.77 -24.71
C CYS A 145 -0.39 -19.14 -26.07
N ILE A 146 -0.54 -17.82 -26.12
CA ILE A 146 -0.78 -17.08 -27.37
C ILE A 146 0.41 -17.24 -28.32
N PHE A 147 1.62 -17.08 -27.83
CA PHE A 147 2.83 -17.21 -28.63
C PHE A 147 3.01 -18.62 -29.20
N SER A 148 2.80 -19.66 -28.38
CA SER A 148 2.90 -21.05 -28.82
C SER A 148 1.79 -21.43 -29.82
N HIS A 149 0.58 -20.91 -29.63
CA HIS A 149 -0.52 -21.07 -30.59
C HIS A 149 -0.18 -20.41 -31.94
N GLU A 150 0.33 -19.17 -31.93
CA GLU A 150 0.69 -18.46 -33.14
C GLU A 150 1.88 -19.11 -33.86
N LEU A 151 2.86 -19.61 -33.11
CA LEU A 151 4.00 -20.34 -33.66
C LEU A 151 3.54 -21.64 -34.33
N LYS A 152 2.67 -22.43 -33.69
CA LYS A 152 2.07 -23.63 -34.29
C LYS A 152 1.29 -23.28 -35.56
N ARG A 153 0.50 -22.21 -35.54
CA ARG A 153 -0.26 -21.73 -36.71
C ARG A 153 0.65 -21.37 -37.87
N ARG A 154 1.74 -20.64 -37.60
CA ARG A 154 2.74 -20.25 -38.62
C ARG A 154 3.47 -21.46 -39.19
N ILE A 155 3.95 -22.38 -38.35
CA ILE A 155 4.63 -23.61 -38.80
C ILE A 155 3.68 -24.45 -39.65
N HIS A 156 2.44 -24.64 -39.22
CA HIS A 156 1.44 -25.40 -39.97
C HIS A 156 1.17 -24.76 -41.34
N LYS A 157 1.01 -23.43 -41.42
CA LYS A 157 0.82 -22.71 -42.69
C LYS A 157 2.02 -22.85 -43.63
N THR A 158 3.24 -22.79 -43.09
CA THR A 158 4.48 -22.98 -43.88
C THR A 158 4.60 -24.42 -44.40
N LEU A 159 4.29 -25.43 -43.57
CA LEU A 159 4.29 -26.83 -43.98
C LEU A 159 3.23 -27.13 -45.04
N TYR A 160 2.02 -26.57 -44.90
CA TYR A 160 0.95 -26.70 -45.88
C TYR A 160 1.35 -26.13 -47.24
N ARG A 161 1.89 -24.90 -47.28
CA ARG A 161 2.40 -24.26 -48.51
C ARG A 161 3.56 -25.02 -49.17
N ARG A 162 4.43 -25.66 -48.39
CA ARG A 162 5.51 -26.51 -48.93
C ARG A 162 4.97 -27.80 -49.56
N LYS A 163 3.88 -28.35 -49.03
CA LYS A 163 3.30 -29.63 -49.48
C LYS A 163 2.40 -29.46 -50.72
N TRP A 164 1.79 -28.29 -50.89
CA TRP A 164 0.95 -27.95 -52.04
C TRP A 164 1.33 -26.55 -52.56
N PRO A 165 2.37 -26.46 -53.40
CA PRO A 165 2.69 -25.20 -54.06
C PRO A 165 1.63 -24.91 -55.13
N ASP A 166 1.04 -23.71 -55.08
CA ASP A 166 0.10 -23.26 -56.10
C ASP A 166 0.84 -23.25 -57.46
N SER A 167 0.33 -24.03 -58.42
CA SER A 167 0.86 -24.22 -59.78
C SER A 167 0.62 -23.01 -60.67
#